data_AF-A0A9C8AC82-F1
#
_entry.id   AF-A0A9C8AC82-F1
#
_cell.length_a   1.000
_cell.length_b   1.000
_cell.length_c   1.000
_cell.angle_alpha   90.00
_cell.angle_beta   90.00
_cell.angle_gamma   90.00
#
_symmetry.space_group_name_H-M   'P 1'
#
loop_
_entity.id
_entity.type
_entity.pdbx_description
1 polymer ?
#
loop_
_entity_poly.entity_id
_entity_poly.type
_entity_poly.pdbx_seq_one_letter_code
_entity_poly.pdbx_strand_id
1 'polypeptide(L)' 'MLPWKNSSQPACCIWLCLKETYNSFLQRPLAQRVIQQNQLKFIVYEPYAEEIVKWTN' A
#
# COMPACT_ATOMS: atom_id res chain seq x y z
N MET A 1 -5.34 -28.26 4.37
CA MET A 1 -4.04 -27.67 3.96
C MET A 1 -4.36 -26.66 2.87
N LEU A 2 -4.22 -25.36 3.13
CA LEU A 2 -4.72 -24.30 2.23
C LEU A 2 -3.74 -24.07 1.05
N PRO A 3 -4.25 -23.94 -0.19
CA PRO A 3 -3.47 -24.07 -1.44
C PRO A 3 -2.56 -22.89 -1.80
N TRP A 4 -2.41 -21.87 -0.94
CA TRP A 4 -1.68 -20.64 -1.28
C TRP A 4 -0.18 -20.68 -0.93
N LYS A 5 0.33 -21.77 -0.35
CA LYS A 5 1.74 -21.91 0.05
C LYS A 5 2.61 -22.49 -1.08
N ASN A 6 2.71 -21.76 -2.19
CA ASN A 6 3.75 -21.99 -3.19
C ASN A 6 4.97 -21.12 -2.83
N SER A 7 6.00 -21.75 -2.27
CA SER A 7 7.16 -21.14 -1.60
C SER A 7 8.25 -20.54 -2.52
N SER A 8 7.96 -20.30 -3.80
CA SER A 8 8.99 -19.90 -4.79
C SER A 8 8.73 -18.54 -5.46
N GLN A 9 7.74 -17.78 -5.00
CA GLN A 9 7.53 -16.39 -5.40
C GLN A 9 7.72 -15.51 -4.17
N PRO A 10 8.51 -14.41 -4.24
CA PRO A 10 8.54 -13.48 -3.13
C PRO A 10 7.12 -12.95 -2.92
N ALA A 11 6.55 -13.17 -1.74
CA ALA A 11 5.23 -12.68 -1.40
C ALA A 11 5.24 -11.15 -1.55
N CYS A 12 4.69 -10.64 -2.66
CA CYS A 12 4.60 -9.21 -2.89
C CYS A 12 3.48 -8.67 -2.00
N CYS A 13 3.84 -8.17 -0.82
CA CYS A 13 2.90 -7.52 0.08
C CYS A 13 2.58 -6.12 -0.43
N ILE A 14 1.41 -5.98 -1.07
CA ILE A 14 0.84 -4.68 -1.42
C ILE A 14 -0.14 -4.30 -0.30
N TRP A 15 0.09 -3.14 0.31
CA TRP A 15 -0.76 -2.65 1.40
C TRP A 15 -1.92 -1.81 0.88
N LEU A 16 -3.09 -1.92 1.51
CA LEU A 16 -4.23 -1.06 1.23
C LEU A 16 -4.20 0.15 2.17
N CYS A 17 -4.33 1.34 1.61
CA CYS A 17 -4.40 2.60 2.35
C CYS A 17 -5.66 3.36 1.98
N LEU A 18 -6.35 3.91 2.97
CA LEU A 18 -7.47 4.83 2.72
C LEU A 18 -6.94 6.17 2.21
N LYS A 19 -7.67 6.79 1.29
CA LYS A 19 -7.32 8.09 0.71
C LYS A 19 -7.11 9.19 1.76
N GLU A 20 -7.90 9.18 2.85
CA GLU A 20 -7.72 10.11 3.96
C GLU A 20 -6.35 9.94 4.64
N THR A 21 -5.96 8.70 4.94
CA THR A 21 -4.65 8.36 5.49
C THR A 21 -3.53 8.74 4.53
N TYR A 22 -3.74 8.54 3.23
CA TYR A 22 -2.79 8.94 2.20
C TYR A 22 -2.58 10.45 2.15
N ASN A 23 -3.67 11.23 2.19
CA ASN A 23 -3.64 12.69 2.09
C ASN A 23 -3.13 13.37 3.37
N SER A 24 -3.18 12.68 4.51
CA SER A 24 -2.78 13.21 5.81
C SER A 24 -1.47 12.60 6.30
N PHE A 25 -1.53 11.44 6.97
CA PHE A 25 -0.40 10.80 7.62
C PHE A 25 0.72 10.46 6.65
N LEU A 26 0.40 9.88 5.48
CA LEU A 26 1.43 9.47 4.54
C LEU A 26 2.09 10.66 3.82
N GLN A 27 1.48 11.85 3.77
CA GLN A 27 2.14 13.05 3.25
C GLN A 27 3.18 13.64 4.22
N ARG A 28 3.23 13.17 5.48
CA ARG A 28 4.19 13.71 6.46
C ARG A 28 5.63 13.37 6.04
N PRO A 29 6.60 14.28 6.27
CA PRO A 29 7.99 14.08 5.84
C PRO A 29 8.62 12.77 6.33
N LEU A 30 8.33 12.37 7.58
CA LEU A 30 8.83 11.11 8.13
C LEU A 30 8.23 9.89 7.40
N ALA A 31 6.92 9.89 7.17
CA ALA A 31 6.25 8.79 6.49
C ALA A 31 6.75 8.66 5.04
N GLN A 32 6.90 9.78 4.32
CA GLN A 32 7.47 9.80 2.96
C GLN A 32 8.89 9.22 2.93
N ARG A 33 9.75 9.59 3.88
CA ARG A 33 11.11 9.01 3.98
C ARG A 33 11.07 7.49 4.19
N VAL A 34 10.22 7.02 5.10
CA VAL A 34 10.08 5.58 5.38
C VAL A 34 9.56 4.83 4.15
N ILE A 35 8.57 5.38 3.45
CA ILE A 35 8.02 4.82 2.20
C ILE A 35 9.13 4.66 1.16
N GLN A 36 9.91 5.71 0.92
CA GLN A 36 10.98 5.73 -0.07
C GLN A 36 12.12 4.77 0.30
N GLN A 37 12.57 4.79 1.54
CA GLN A 37 13.68 3.96 2.02
C GLN A 37 13.37 2.46 1.95
N ASN A 38 12.11 2.07 2.16
CA ASN A 38 11.69 0.67 2.22
C ASN A 38 10.95 0.21 0.95
N GLN A 39 10.86 1.06 -0.08
CA GLN A 39 10.15 0.76 -1.34
C GLN A 39 8.75 0.20 -1.08
N LEU A 40 8.01 0.84 -0.16
CA LEU A 40 6.70 0.35 0.25
C LEU A 40 5.70 0.48 -0.88
N LYS A 41 5.13 -0.66 -1.28
CA LYS A 41 4.07 -0.73 -2.29
C LYS A 41 2.72 -0.67 -1.62
N PHE A 42 1.89 0.27 -2.06
CA PHE A 42 0.54 0.38 -1.53
C PHE A 42 -0.43 0.98 -2.56
N ILE A 43 -1.69 0.64 -2.35
CA ILE A 43 -2.84 1.11 -3.11
C ILE A 43 -3.56 2.14 -2.26
N VAL A 44 -3.97 3.25 -2.87
CA VAL A 44 -4.83 4.24 -2.23
C VAL A 44 -6.26 4.01 -2.70
N TYR A 45 -7.16 3.78 -1.76
CA TYR A 45 -8.56 3.48 -1.98
C TYR A 45 -9.47 4.57 -1.40
N GLU A 46 -10.46 4.99 -2.17
CA GLU A 46 -11.51 5.91 -1.77
C GLU A 46 -12.78 5.10 -1.43
N PRO A 47 -13.13 4.93 -0.14
CA PRO A 47 -14.28 4.12 0.22
C PRO A 47 -15.62 4.70 -0.24
N TYR A 48 -15.74 6.03 -0.36
CA TYR A 48 -17.02 6.64 -0.74
C TYR A 48 -17.36 6.49 -2.23
N ALA A 49 -16.34 6.44 -3.09
CA ALA A 49 -16.48 6.21 -4.53
C ALA A 49 -16.21 4.75 -4.93
N GLU A 50 -15.89 3.90 -3.94
CA GLU A 50 -15.56 2.49 -4.10
C GLU A 50 -14.45 2.22 -5.12
N GLU A 51 -13.47 3.12 -5.24
CA GLU A 51 -12.46 3.06 -6.31
C GLU A 51 -11.01 3.12 -5.80
N ILE A 52 -10.11 2.55 -6.61
CA ILE A 52 -8.68 2.71 -6.43
C ILE A 52 -8.24 4.01 -7.10
N VAL A 53 -7.81 4.98 -6.30
CA VAL A 53 -7.41 6.29 -6.80
C VAL A 53 -5.92 6.38 -7.14
N LYS A 54 -5.08 5.50 -6.58
CA LYS A 54 -3.63 5.52 -6.85
C LYS A 54 -2.93 4.18 -6.58
N TRP A 55 -1.95 3.89 -7.42
CA TRP A 55 -0.97 2.82 -7.22
C TRP A 55 0.40 3.43 -6.91
N THR A 56 1.02 2.99 -5.82
CA THR A 56 2.40 3.38 -5.45
C THR A 56 3.28 2.13 -5.49
N ASN A 57 4.36 2.21 -6.29
CA ASN A 57 5.31 1.13 -6.56
C ASN A 57 6.67 1.38 -5.91
#